data_AF-A0A413FIL3-F1
#
_entry.id   AF-A0A413FIL3-F1
#
_cell.length_a   1.000
_cell.length_b   1.000
_cell.length_c   1.000
_cell.angle_alpha   90.00
_cell.angle_beta   90.00
_cell.angle_gamma   90.00
#
_symmetry.space_group_name_H-M   'P 1'
#
loop_
_entity.id
_entity.type
_entity.pdbx_description
1 polymer ?
#
loop_
_entity_poly.entity_id
_entity_poly.type
_entity_poly.pdbx_seq_one_letter_code
_entity_poly.pdbx_strand_id
1 'polypeptide(L)'
;MAEISYAYIQVDSDGAVQNIAMFENYEDANRITRAVYGDHAFAAEYRYVVRPGGIDCFHDGRFWYVKDDGTETEAEYIPTEQDKINALQKENAQLKAESNDLTLAMAEMIGGKVDVE
;
A
#
# COMPACT_ATOMS: atom_id res chain seq x y z
N MET A 1 7.11 -29.68 -7.91
CA MET A 1 6.72 -28.62 -6.96
C MET A 1 6.70 -27.33 -7.76
N ALA A 2 5.63 -26.55 -7.70
CA ALA A 2 5.67 -25.21 -8.27
C ALA A 2 6.48 -24.34 -7.30
N GLU A 3 7.58 -23.79 -7.79
CA GLU A 3 8.39 -22.81 -7.05
C GLU A 3 7.61 -21.50 -7.10
N ILE A 4 7.21 -20.99 -5.94
CA ILE A 4 6.48 -19.73 -5.85
C ILE A 4 7.53 -18.63 -5.77
N SER A 5 7.47 -17.66 -6.67
CA SER A 5 8.32 -16.48 -6.64
C SER A 5 7.48 -15.22 -6.50
N TYR A 6 8.01 -14.26 -5.77
CA TYR A 6 7.41 -12.96 -5.50
C TYR A 6 8.26 -11.85 -6.12
N ALA A 7 7.60 -10.79 -6.58
CA ALA A 7 8.28 -9.63 -7.13
C ALA A 7 8.82 -8.73 -6.00
N TYR A 8 10.08 -8.32 -6.13
CA TYR A 8 10.72 -7.37 -5.25
C TYR A 8 11.34 -6.22 -6.04
N ILE A 9 11.16 -5.01 -5.54
CA ILE A 9 11.81 -3.79 -6.02
C ILE A 9 13.23 -3.78 -5.43
N GLN A 10 14.24 -3.57 -6.26
CA GLN A 10 15.64 -3.49 -5.85
C GLN A 10 16.09 -2.03 -5.90
N VAL A 11 16.48 -1.50 -4.73
CA VAL A 11 16.90 -0.10 -4.55
C VAL A 11 18.38 -0.09 -4.20
N ASP A 12 19.17 0.75 -4.86
CA ASP A 12 20.60 0.88 -4.59
C ASP A 12 20.91 1.69 -3.32
N SER A 13 22.20 1.86 -3.04
CA SER A 13 22.67 2.59 -1.86
C SER A 13 22.38 4.10 -1.89
N ASP A 14 22.14 4.67 -3.08
CA ASP A 14 21.80 6.08 -3.28
C ASP A 14 20.27 6.30 -3.29
N GLY A 15 19.49 5.23 -3.16
CA GLY A 15 18.03 5.26 -3.17
C GLY A 15 17.42 5.15 -4.55
N ALA A 16 18.18 4.93 -5.63
CA ALA A 16 17.61 4.78 -6.96
C ALA A 16 16.99 3.38 -7.15
N VAL A 17 15.80 3.32 -7.77
CA VAL A 17 15.13 2.07 -8.11
C VAL A 17 15.82 1.47 -9.34
N GLN A 18 16.61 0.43 -9.12
CA GLN A 18 17.43 -0.15 -10.18
C GLN A 18 16.70 -1.24 -10.96
N ASN A 19 15.94 -2.10 -10.28
CA ASN A 19 15.34 -3.27 -10.93
C ASN A 19 14.08 -3.75 -10.19
N ILE A 20 13.27 -4.57 -10.87
CA ILE A 20 12.18 -5.35 -10.27
C ILE A 20 12.40 -6.80 -10.69
N ALA A 21 12.61 -7.69 -9.72
CA ALA A 21 12.98 -9.07 -9.98
C ALA A 21 12.19 -10.06 -9.11
N MET A 22 12.13 -11.31 -9.58
CA MET A 22 11.40 -12.39 -8.91
C MET A 22 12.35 -13.18 -8.00
N PHE A 23 11.95 -13.38 -6.74
CA PHE A 23 12.69 -14.19 -5.76
C PHE A 23 11.74 -15.10 -4.98
N GLU A 24 12.24 -16.19 -4.44
CA GLU A 24 11.45 -17.12 -3.61
C GLU A 24 11.10 -16.52 -2.24
N ASN A 25 11.98 -15.66 -1.71
CA ASN A 25 11.83 -15.05 -0.40
C ASN A 25 12.55 -13.70 -0.32
N TYR A 26 12.22 -12.92 0.71
CA TYR A 26 12.79 -11.61 0.98
C TYR A 26 14.28 -11.65 1.30
N GLU A 27 14.75 -12.67 2.01
CA GLU A 27 16.14 -12.75 2.47
C GLU A 27 17.11 -12.86 1.30
N ASP A 28 16.79 -13.72 0.32
CA ASP A 28 17.55 -13.86 -0.92
C ASP A 28 17.48 -12.59 -1.78
N ALA A 29 16.28 -12.01 -1.92
CA ALA A 29 16.09 -10.75 -2.64
C ALA A 29 16.98 -9.64 -2.06
N ASN A 30 16.94 -9.46 -0.74
CA ASN A 30 17.68 -8.41 -0.06
C ASN A 30 19.20 -8.65 -0.10
N ARG A 31 19.64 -9.90 0.11
CA ARG A 31 21.06 -10.28 0.01
C ARG A 31 21.62 -10.02 -1.39
N ILE A 32 20.88 -10.41 -2.43
CA ILE A 32 21.31 -10.24 -3.82
C ILE A 32 21.31 -8.75 -4.19
N THR A 33 20.29 -7.99 -3.79
CA THR A 33 20.25 -6.54 -4.02
C THR A 33 21.48 -5.84 -3.42
N ARG A 34 21.89 -6.20 -2.18
CA ARG A 34 23.12 -5.66 -1.57
C ARG A 34 24.38 -6.05 -2.32
N ALA A 35 24.48 -7.31 -2.72
CA ALA A 35 25.65 -7.79 -3.47
C ALA A 35 25.81 -7.10 -4.83
N VAL A 36 24.70 -6.69 -5.48
CA VAL A 36 24.71 -6.10 -6.83
C VAL A 36 24.79 -4.57 -6.78
N TYR A 37 24.05 -3.93 -5.87
CA TYR A 37 23.82 -2.48 -5.87
C TYR A 37 24.43 -1.75 -4.66
N GLY A 38 25.21 -2.46 -3.85
CA GLY A 38 26.02 -1.91 -2.76
C GLY A 38 25.50 -2.26 -1.36
N ASP A 39 26.36 -2.10 -0.36
CA ASP A 39 26.13 -2.61 1.00
C ASP A 39 24.88 -2.02 1.69
N HIS A 40 24.47 -0.80 1.31
CA HIS A 40 23.29 -0.11 1.83
C HIS A 40 22.03 -0.28 0.97
N ALA A 41 22.15 -0.98 -0.16
CA ALA A 41 21.02 -1.33 -1.00
C ALA A 41 20.04 -2.25 -0.26
N PHE A 42 18.80 -2.29 -0.72
CA PHE A 42 17.78 -3.15 -0.12
C PHE A 42 16.69 -3.58 -1.12
N ALA A 43 16.08 -4.73 -0.84
CA ALA A 43 14.88 -5.15 -1.53
C ALA A 43 13.63 -4.66 -0.79
N ALA A 44 12.59 -4.29 -1.52
CA ALA A 44 11.26 -4.00 -0.99
C ALA A 44 10.22 -4.88 -1.72
N GLU A 45 9.14 -5.24 -1.04
CA GLU A 45 8.02 -5.91 -1.70
C GLU A 45 7.46 -5.02 -2.83
N TYR A 46 7.04 -5.64 -3.93
CA TYR A 46 6.40 -4.91 -5.03
C TYR A 46 5.00 -4.43 -4.65
N ARG A 47 4.93 -3.34 -3.87
CA ARG A 47 3.72 -2.66 -3.44
C ARG A 47 3.63 -1.21 -3.89
N TYR A 48 4.54 -0.77 -4.75
CA TYR A 48 4.55 0.60 -5.26
C TYR A 48 4.76 0.58 -6.77
N VAL A 49 4.03 1.45 -7.48
CA VAL A 49 4.16 1.61 -8.93
C VAL A 49 5.42 2.44 -9.21
N VAL A 50 6.50 1.78 -9.62
CA VAL A 50 7.82 2.40 -9.86
C VAL A 50 8.44 1.90 -11.17
N ARG A 51 9.31 2.71 -11.75
CA ARG A 51 10.09 2.40 -12.95
C ARG A 51 11.55 2.08 -12.58
N PRO A 52 12.05 0.89 -12.97
CA PRO A 52 13.44 0.52 -12.76
C PRO A 52 14.38 1.28 -13.73
N GLY A 53 15.69 1.08 -13.56
CA GLY A 53 16.73 1.70 -14.39
C GLY A 53 17.30 3.00 -13.82
N GLY A 54 17.11 3.24 -12.52
CA GLY A 54 17.59 4.45 -11.84
C GLY A 54 16.77 5.70 -12.18
N ILE A 55 15.52 5.51 -12.62
CA ILE A 55 14.61 6.60 -12.99
C ILE A 55 13.86 7.09 -11.76
N ASP A 56 13.14 6.18 -11.10
CA ASP A 56 12.40 6.48 -9.87
C ASP A 56 13.30 6.24 -8.64
N CYS A 57 12.96 6.86 -7.51
CA CYS A 57 13.81 6.85 -6.32
C CYS A 57 13.02 6.53 -5.05
N PHE A 58 13.77 6.18 -4.01
CA PHE A 58 13.33 5.95 -2.66
C PHE A 58 14.10 6.87 -1.72
N HIS A 59 13.38 7.73 -1.01
CA HIS A 59 13.92 8.55 0.06
C HIS A 59 12.81 8.88 1.05
N ASP A 60 13.20 9.24 2.27
CA ASP A 60 12.28 9.56 3.37
C ASP A 60 11.25 8.46 3.68
N GLY A 61 11.63 7.20 3.43
CA GLY A 61 10.78 6.03 3.66
C GLY A 61 9.69 5.81 2.61
N ARG A 62 9.71 6.52 1.48
CA ARG A 62 8.69 6.47 0.42
C ARG A 62 9.32 6.31 -0.96
N PHE A 63 8.52 5.79 -1.90
CA PHE A 63 8.87 5.73 -3.31
C PHE A 63 8.32 6.94 -4.05
N TRP A 64 9.09 7.45 -5.01
CA TRP A 64 8.79 8.66 -5.76
C TRP A 64 9.01 8.43 -7.25
N TYR A 65 8.04 8.89 -8.04
CA TYR A 65 8.14 9.02 -9.47
C TYR A 65 8.87 10.32 -9.82
N VAL A 66 9.97 10.21 -10.57
CA VAL A 66 10.74 11.36 -11.03
C VAL A 66 10.36 11.69 -12.48
N LYS A 67 9.81 12.89 -12.70
CA LYS A 67 9.51 13.39 -14.05
C LYS A 67 10.79 13.85 -14.76
N ASP A 68 10.72 14.00 -16.09
CA ASP A 68 11.84 14.49 -16.90
C ASP A 68 12.29 15.91 -16.51
N ASP A 69 11.41 16.69 -15.87
CA ASP A 69 11.71 18.03 -15.35
C ASP A 69 12.33 18.02 -13.94
N GLY A 70 12.56 16.84 -13.35
CA GLY A 70 13.09 16.64 -12.00
C GLY A 70 12.03 16.76 -10.90
N THR A 71 10.76 16.96 -11.23
CA THR A 71 9.69 16.99 -10.22
C THR A 71 9.39 15.59 -9.71
N GLU A 72 9.34 15.45 -8.39
CA GLU A 72 9.02 14.20 -7.70
C GLU A 72 7.55 14.16 -7.28
N THR A 73 6.90 13.03 -7.52
CA THR A 73 5.53 12.75 -7.05
C THR A 73 5.49 11.38 -6.40
N GLU A 74 4.84 11.26 -5.23
CA GLU A 74 4.79 10.01 -4.49
C GLU A 74 4.19 8.87 -5.33
N ALA A 75 4.83 7.71 -5.30
CA ALA A 75 4.43 6.54 -6.06
C ALA A 75 3.13 5.94 -5.51
N GLU A 76 2.25 5.48 -6.40
CA GLU A 76 0.99 4.86 -6.02
C GLU A 76 1.23 3.52 -5.33
N TYR A 77 0.56 3.32 -4.18
CA TYR A 77 0.58 2.04 -3.46
C TYR A 77 -0.35 1.02 -4.12
N ILE A 78 0.13 -0.21 -4.29
CA ILE A 78 -0.62 -1.34 -4.84
C ILE A 78 -1.22 -2.13 -3.66
N PRO A 79 -2.54 -2.00 -3.39
CA PRO A 79 -3.16 -2.69 -2.27
C PRO A 79 -3.27 -4.19 -2.50
N THR A 80 -2.95 -4.97 -1.46
CA THR A 80 -3.17 -6.42 -1.45
C THR A 80 -4.66 -6.74 -1.40
N GLU A 81 -5.05 -7.97 -1.73
CA GLU A 81 -6.44 -8.41 -1.55
C GLU A 81 -6.89 -8.30 -0.09
N GLN A 82 -6.00 -8.62 0.85
CA GLN A 82 -6.28 -8.48 2.28
C GLN A 82 -6.48 -7.02 2.67
N ASP A 83 -5.69 -6.08 2.12
CA ASP A 83 -5.88 -4.64 2.34
C ASP A 83 -7.26 -4.19 1.86
N LYS A 84 -7.71 -4.68 0.69
CA LYS A 84 -9.05 -4.40 0.14
C LYS A 84 -10.15 -4.96 1.03
N ILE A 85 -10.01 -6.21 1.50
CA ILE A 85 -10.98 -6.82 2.42
C ILE A 85 -11.09 -6.02 3.71
N ASN A 86 -9.96 -5.63 4.29
CA ASN A 86 -9.93 -4.84 5.52
C ASN A 86 -10.61 -3.48 5.32
N ALA A 87 -10.36 -2.81 4.18
CA ALA A 87 -11.01 -1.55 3.83
C ALA A 87 -12.54 -1.71 3.71
N LEU A 88 -13.00 -2.74 2.99
CA LEU A 88 -14.42 -3.04 2.83
C LEU A 88 -15.12 -3.40 4.14
N GLN A 89 -14.44 -4.10 5.05
CA GLN A 89 -14.97 -4.41 6.37
C GLN A 89 -15.14 -3.15 7.22
N LYS A 90 -14.18 -2.23 7.16
CA LYS A 90 -14.26 -0.94 7.86
C LYS A 90 -15.40 -0.08 7.33
N GLU A 91 -15.55 0.01 6.02
CA GLU A 91 -16.65 0.73 5.38
C GLU A 91 -18.02 0.14 5.76
N ASN A 92 -18.16 -1.19 5.71
CA ASN A 92 -19.40 -1.87 6.13
C ASN A 92 -19.72 -1.62 7.61
N ALA A 93 -18.73 -1.61 8.49
CA ALA A 93 -18.93 -1.33 9.90
C ALA A 93 -19.40 0.12 10.12
N GLN A 94 -18.81 1.07 9.39
CA GLN A 94 -19.21 2.47 9.43
C GLN A 94 -20.65 2.67 8.92
N LEU A 95 -20.98 2.13 7.75
CA LEU A 95 -22.33 2.23 7.17
C LEU A 95 -23.39 1.60 8.08
N LYS A 96 -23.06 0.50 8.77
CA LYS A 96 -23.95 -0.10 9.77
C LYS A 96 -24.18 0.80 10.97
N ALA A 97 -23.14 1.48 11.46
CA ALA A 97 -23.26 2.43 12.55
C ALA A 97 -24.15 3.62 12.14
N GLU A 98 -23.89 4.23 10.98
CA GLU A 98 -24.68 5.35 10.45
C GLU A 98 -26.15 4.97 10.22
N SER A 99 -26.42 3.77 9.70
CA SER A 99 -27.78 3.26 9.52
C SER A 99 -28.50 3.03 10.84
N ASN A 100 -27.80 2.53 11.86
CA ASN A 100 -28.37 2.34 13.18
C ASN A 100 -28.69 3.68 13.87
N ASP A 101 -27.79 4.65 13.77
CA ASP A 101 -28.00 6.00 14.31
C ASP A 101 -29.18 6.71 13.62
N LEU A 102 -29.28 6.58 12.30
CA LEU A 102 -30.42 7.12 11.55
C LEU A 102 -31.73 6.43 11.93
N THR A 103 -31.71 5.11 12.12
CA THR A 103 -32.89 4.34 12.54
C THR A 103 -33.34 4.77 13.94
N LEU A 104 -32.40 4.98 14.86
CA LEU A 104 -32.69 5.47 16.20
C LEU A 104 -33.29 6.88 16.17
N ALA A 105 -32.70 7.80 15.40
CA ALA A 105 -33.20 9.16 15.25
C ALA A 105 -34.61 9.20 14.62
N MET A 106 -34.90 8.33 13.65
CA MET A 106 -36.24 8.17 13.07
C MET A 106 -37.24 7.60 14.09
N ALA A 107 -36.83 6.63 14.91
CA ALA A 107 -37.67 6.06 15.96
C ALA A 107 -38.03 7.09 17.04
N GLU A 108 -37.10 7.95 17.44
CA GLU A 108 -37.36 9.07 18.35
C GLU A 108 -38.32 10.10 17.75
N MET A 109 -38.18 10.40 16.45
CA MET A 109 -39.05 11.35 15.75
C MET A 109 -40.48 10.83 15.56
N ILE A 110 -40.67 9.51 15.37
CA ILE A 110 -41.99 8.88 15.22
C ILE A 110 -42.62 8.52 16.57
N GLY A 111 -41.81 8.11 17.56
CA GLY A 111 -42.24 7.64 18.89
C GLY A 111 -42.61 8.74 19.88
N GLY A 112 -42.25 10.01 19.63
CA GLY A 112 -42.53 11.16 20.50
C GLY A 112 -43.99 11.62 20.60
N LYS A 113 -44.97 10.84 20.13
CA LYS A 113 -46.41 11.11 20.29
C LYS A 113 -47.14 9.95 20.94
N VAL A 114 -46.98 9.79 22.24
CA VAL A 114 -48.01 9.26 23.14
C VAL A 114 -47.63 9.68 24.54
N ASP A 115 -48.29 10.74 25.02
CA ASP A 115 -48.78 10.91 26.39
C ASP A 115 -49.54 12.24 26.43
N VAL A 116 -50.77 12.18 25.92
CA VAL A 116 -51.83 13.13 26.28
C VAL A 116 -52.93 12.28 26.90
N GLU A 117 -52.89 12.15 28.23
CA GLU A 117 -54.05 12.08 29.11
C GLU A 117 -53.65 12.48 30.54
#